data_AF-A0A2E0NCT2-F1
#
_entry.id   AF-A0A2E0NCT2-F1
#
_cell.length_a   1.000
_cell.length_b   1.000
_cell.length_c   1.000
_cell.angle_alpha   90.00
_cell.angle_beta   90.00
_cell.angle_gamma   90.00
#
_symmetry.space_group_name_H-M   'P 1'
#
loop_
_entity.id
_entity.type
_entity.pdbx_description
1 polymer ?
#
loop_
_entity_poly.entity_id
_entity_poly.type
_entity_poly.pdbx_seq_one_letter_code
_entity_poly.pdbx_strand_id
1 'polypeptide(L)'
;MASAIIIIVNSLIISSDYIVISWRRGMRSNWHRALLVSFVLIMSSLAGCIGTDDDDELEEGQYGTVMVSTYHVGEIVKAITGDTVNVQMMSQNNIPVHDYTPALEDIVRLGDADLFLYHGLGLEPWVDSTLEGLGSDAPAYAMVHTMPTGEISLDYETMLVDKLCDSLSSPSATVIHMLAEHAEDAEELHGDD
;
A
#
# COMPACT_ATOMS: atom_id res chain seq x y z
N MET A 1 -65.12 13.28 -63.15
CA MET A 1 -64.20 13.68 -62.05
C MET A 1 -64.22 12.72 -60.85
N ALA A 2 -65.30 11.95 -60.60
CA ALA A 2 -65.38 11.04 -59.45
C ALA A 2 -64.46 9.79 -59.51
N SER A 3 -64.15 9.22 -60.68
CA SER A 3 -63.34 7.99 -60.77
C SER A 3 -61.84 8.18 -60.51
N ALA A 4 -61.28 9.37 -60.68
CA ALA A 4 -59.86 9.63 -60.44
C ALA A 4 -59.53 9.74 -58.94
N ILE A 5 -60.48 10.19 -58.12
CA ILE A 5 -60.30 10.38 -56.67
C ILE A 5 -60.31 9.03 -55.94
N ILE A 6 -61.14 8.07 -56.38
CA ILE A 6 -61.24 6.75 -55.75
C ILE A 6 -59.95 5.93 -55.94
N ILE A 7 -59.28 6.04 -57.10
CA ILE A 7 -58.04 5.31 -57.37
C ILE A 7 -56.87 5.84 -56.51
N ILE A 8 -56.80 7.16 -56.30
CA ILE A 8 -55.76 7.79 -55.47
C ILE A 8 -55.94 7.42 -53.99
N VAL A 9 -57.18 7.44 -53.49
CA VAL A 9 -57.48 7.07 -52.10
C VAL A 9 -57.20 5.58 -51.84
N ASN A 10 -57.55 4.69 -52.78
CA ASN A 10 -57.32 3.25 -52.60
C ASN A 10 -55.82 2.88 -52.67
N SER A 11 -55.02 3.54 -53.51
CA SER A 11 -53.56 3.35 -53.56
C SER A 11 -52.83 3.86 -52.31
N LEU A 12 -53.31 4.94 -51.68
CA LEU A 12 -52.77 5.46 -50.42
C LEU A 12 -53.07 4.54 -49.23
N ILE A 13 -54.25 3.94 -49.19
CA ILE A 13 -54.64 2.97 -48.14
C ILE A 13 -53.81 1.69 -48.26
N ILE A 14 -53.61 1.17 -49.47
CA ILE A 14 -52.77 -0.02 -49.71
C ILE A 14 -51.31 0.25 -49.29
N SER A 15 -50.75 1.43 -49.59
CA SER A 15 -49.39 1.79 -49.17
C SER A 15 -49.22 1.81 -47.63
N SER A 16 -50.22 2.35 -46.91
CA SER A 16 -50.22 2.42 -45.44
C SER A 16 -50.28 1.03 -44.81
N ASP A 17 -51.12 0.14 -45.33
CA ASP A 17 -51.27 -1.22 -44.79
C ASP A 17 -50.05 -2.10 -45.07
N TYR A 18 -49.40 -1.95 -46.24
CA TYR A 18 -48.14 -2.66 -46.54
C TYR A 18 -46.97 -2.21 -45.65
N ILE A 19 -46.88 -0.92 -45.32
CA ILE A 19 -45.86 -0.37 -44.41
C ILE A 19 -46.06 -0.89 -42.98
N VAL A 20 -47.30 -0.90 -42.48
CA VAL A 20 -47.61 -1.40 -41.12
C VAL A 20 -47.43 -2.91 -41.01
N ILE A 21 -47.80 -3.69 -42.04
CA ILE A 21 -47.60 -5.16 -42.06
C ILE A 21 -46.11 -5.54 -42.17
N SER A 22 -45.32 -4.77 -42.93
CA SER A 22 -43.85 -4.91 -43.01
C SER A 22 -43.17 -4.69 -41.65
N TRP A 23 -43.53 -3.61 -40.94
CA TRP A 23 -43.07 -3.34 -39.57
C TRP A 23 -43.49 -4.44 -38.59
N ARG A 24 -44.74 -4.92 -38.68
CA ARG A 24 -45.29 -5.93 -37.75
C ARG A 24 -44.70 -7.33 -37.94
N ARG A 25 -44.20 -7.68 -39.13
CA ARG A 25 -43.52 -8.97 -39.40
C ARG A 25 -42.04 -8.98 -39.04
N GLY A 26 -41.34 -7.83 -39.08
CA GLY A 26 -39.92 -7.73 -38.71
C GLY A 26 -39.65 -7.69 -37.20
N MET A 27 -40.60 -7.24 -36.39
CA MET A 27 -40.40 -7.03 -34.95
C MET A 27 -40.52 -8.28 -34.06
N ARG A 28 -41.13 -9.38 -34.52
CA ARG A 28 -41.34 -10.57 -33.64
C ARG A 28 -40.12 -11.48 -33.46
N SER A 29 -39.16 -11.45 -34.39
CA SER A 29 -37.96 -12.32 -34.35
C SER A 29 -36.78 -11.68 -33.60
N ASN A 30 -36.67 -10.35 -33.67
CA ASN A 30 -35.50 -9.63 -33.16
C ASN A 30 -35.73 -8.91 -31.82
N TRP A 31 -36.94 -8.90 -31.28
CA TRP A 31 -37.20 -8.23 -29.99
C TRP A 31 -36.48 -8.91 -28.83
N HIS A 32 -36.40 -10.23 -28.83
CA HIS A 32 -35.58 -10.97 -27.85
C HIS A 32 -34.09 -10.61 -27.97
N ARG A 33 -33.60 -10.36 -29.19
CA ARG A 33 -32.20 -9.93 -29.43
C ARG A 33 -31.98 -8.51 -28.90
N ALA A 34 -32.94 -7.60 -29.07
CA ALA A 34 -32.87 -6.25 -28.52
C ALA A 34 -32.91 -6.25 -26.98
N LEU A 35 -33.74 -7.10 -26.37
CA LEU A 35 -33.78 -7.26 -24.91
C LEU A 35 -32.47 -7.84 -24.36
N LEU A 36 -31.88 -8.84 -25.03
CA LEU A 36 -30.60 -9.41 -24.62
C LEU A 36 -29.46 -8.39 -24.72
N VAL A 37 -29.39 -7.59 -25.78
CA VAL A 37 -28.38 -6.53 -25.93
C VAL A 37 -28.53 -5.46 -24.85
N SER A 38 -29.76 -5.03 -24.56
CA SER A 38 -30.01 -4.07 -23.48
C SER A 38 -29.62 -4.62 -22.10
N PHE A 39 -29.89 -5.89 -21.82
CA PHE A 39 -29.53 -6.51 -20.55
C PHE A 39 -28.01 -6.64 -20.38
N VAL A 40 -27.29 -7.01 -21.44
CA VAL A 40 -25.82 -7.08 -21.43
C VAL A 40 -25.22 -5.69 -21.19
N LEU A 41 -25.73 -4.64 -21.85
CA LEU A 41 -25.25 -3.27 -21.64
C LEU A 41 -25.49 -2.78 -20.21
N ILE A 42 -26.65 -3.08 -19.62
CA ILE A 42 -26.96 -2.71 -18.23
C ILE A 42 -26.06 -3.47 -17.24
N MET A 43 -25.82 -4.76 -17.46
CA MET A 43 -24.95 -5.56 -16.59
C MET A 43 -23.47 -5.17 -16.72
N SER A 44 -22.99 -4.80 -17.91
CA SER A 44 -21.65 -4.23 -18.09
C SER A 44 -21.45 -2.92 -17.33
N SER A 45 -22.49 -2.09 -17.20
CA SER A 45 -22.41 -0.86 -16.39
C SER A 45 -22.33 -1.14 -14.88
N LEU A 46 -22.83 -2.30 -14.42
CA LEU A 46 -22.77 -2.68 -13.00
C LEU A 46 -21.42 -3.28 -12.59
N ALA A 47 -20.70 -3.91 -13.52
CA ALA A 47 -19.38 -4.49 -13.27
C ALA A 47 -18.28 -3.45 -12.97
N GLY A 48 -18.54 -2.16 -13.18
CA GLY A 48 -17.63 -1.07 -12.81
C GLY A 48 -17.84 -0.51 -11.40
N CYS A 49 -18.89 -0.95 -10.68
CA CYS A 49 -19.22 -0.47 -9.33
C CYS A 49 -18.85 -1.51 -8.24
N ILE A 50 -18.14 -2.57 -8.61
CA ILE A 50 -17.56 -3.52 -7.65
C ILE A 50 -16.06 -3.21 -7.51
N GLY A 51 -15.78 -1.96 -7.11
CA GLY A 51 -14.53 -1.63 -6.43
C GLY A 51 -14.68 -2.08 -4.99
N THR A 52 -13.64 -2.67 -4.41
CA THR A 52 -13.53 -2.84 -2.98
C THR A 52 -13.64 -1.46 -2.32
N ASP A 53 -14.72 -1.24 -1.57
CA ASP A 53 -14.89 -0.13 -0.64
C ASP A 53 -13.87 -0.33 0.51
N ASP A 54 -12.58 -0.16 0.23
CA ASP A 54 -11.58 0.02 1.28
C ASP A 54 -11.35 1.53 1.40
N ASP A 55 -11.60 2.02 2.61
CA ASP A 55 -11.74 3.42 3.02
C ASP A 55 -10.46 4.27 2.81
N ASP A 56 -10.11 4.57 1.56
CA ASP A 56 -8.98 5.45 1.20
C ASP A 56 -9.40 6.89 0.86
N GLU A 57 -10.70 7.24 0.99
CA GLU A 57 -11.13 8.64 0.88
C GLU A 57 -10.69 9.43 2.13
N LEU A 58 -9.96 10.53 1.89
CA LEU A 58 -9.54 11.46 2.93
C LEU A 58 -10.78 12.01 3.67
N GLU A 59 -10.79 11.93 5.00
CA GLU A 59 -11.82 12.56 5.80
C GLU A 59 -11.77 14.10 5.71
N GLU A 60 -12.90 14.76 5.94
CA GLU A 60 -13.01 16.21 5.88
C GLU A 60 -12.04 16.88 6.87
N GLY A 61 -10.98 17.50 6.34
CA GLY A 61 -9.93 18.15 7.12
C GLY A 61 -8.56 17.47 7.10
N GLN A 62 -8.40 16.34 6.39
CA GLN A 62 -7.10 15.71 6.19
C GLN A 62 -6.31 16.37 5.05
N TYR A 63 -5.00 16.54 5.24
CA TYR A 63 -4.11 17.21 4.29
C TYR A 63 -3.52 16.31 3.20
N GLY A 64 -3.61 14.99 3.36
CA GLY A 64 -3.01 14.02 2.46
C GLY A 64 -2.74 12.68 3.13
N THR A 65 -2.07 11.78 2.40
CA THR A 65 -1.75 10.41 2.83
C THR A 65 -0.25 10.24 3.08
N VAL A 66 0.08 9.78 4.28
CA VAL A 66 1.44 9.39 4.68
C VAL A 66 1.50 7.88 4.82
N MET A 67 2.26 7.22 3.96
CA MET A 67 2.53 5.79 4.07
C MET A 67 3.75 5.52 4.94
N VAL A 68 3.68 4.46 5.76
CA VAL A 68 4.74 4.07 6.68
C VAL A 68 5.11 2.60 6.55
N SER A 69 6.39 2.26 6.68
CA SER A 69 6.87 0.87 6.56
C SER A 69 6.62 0.02 7.81
N THR A 70 6.65 0.64 9.00
CA THR A 70 6.54 -0.05 10.28
C THR A 70 5.58 0.68 11.22
N TYR A 71 4.96 -0.09 12.12
CA TYR A 71 4.04 0.43 13.12
C TYR A 71 4.68 1.52 13.97
N HIS A 72 5.94 1.36 14.39
CA HIS A 72 6.64 2.36 15.20
C HIS A 72 6.76 3.71 14.51
N VAL A 73 7.07 3.72 13.21
CA VAL A 73 7.09 4.96 12.41
C VAL A 73 5.68 5.55 12.34
N GLY A 74 4.67 4.72 12.09
CA GLY A 74 3.27 5.14 12.06
C GLY A 74 2.80 5.82 13.34
N GLU A 75 3.11 5.25 14.50
CA GLU A 75 2.70 5.84 15.78
C GLU A 75 3.41 7.16 16.08
N ILE A 76 4.68 7.30 15.67
CA ILE A 76 5.39 8.58 15.77
C ILE A 76 4.71 9.63 14.89
N VAL A 77 4.37 9.28 13.65
CA VAL A 77 3.67 10.18 12.73
C VAL A 77 2.34 10.61 13.33
N LYS A 78 1.49 9.65 13.74
CA LYS A 78 0.19 9.94 14.37
C LYS A 78 0.32 10.79 15.63
N ALA A 79 1.34 10.57 16.46
CA ALA A 79 1.57 11.37 17.65
C ALA A 79 1.90 12.84 17.33
N ILE A 80 2.50 13.11 16.17
CA ILE A 80 2.84 14.46 15.70
C ILE A 80 1.66 15.11 14.99
N THR A 81 0.98 14.37 14.10
CA THR A 81 -0.04 14.91 13.19
C THR A 81 -1.44 14.88 13.78
N GLY A 82 -1.70 14.04 14.78
CA GLY A 82 -3.06 13.70 15.18
C GLY A 82 -3.83 13.20 13.97
N ASP A 83 -5.08 13.67 13.83
CA ASP A 83 -6.02 13.23 12.80
C ASP A 83 -5.91 14.04 11.48
N THR A 84 -4.88 14.89 11.35
CA THR A 84 -4.77 15.84 10.22
C THR A 84 -4.21 15.23 8.94
N VAL A 85 -3.71 13.99 8.98
CA VAL A 85 -3.25 13.24 7.79
C VAL A 85 -3.74 11.80 7.88
N ASN A 86 -3.96 11.17 6.73
CA ASN A 86 -4.26 9.76 6.67
C ASN A 86 -2.96 8.96 6.77
N VAL A 87 -2.75 8.21 7.86
CA VAL A 87 -1.54 7.39 8.06
C VAL A 87 -1.84 5.94 7.70
N GLN A 88 -1.18 5.46 6.64
CA GLN A 88 -1.38 4.11 6.13
C GLN A 88 -0.14 3.24 6.27
N MET A 89 -0.34 1.96 6.58
CA MET A 89 0.74 0.97 6.61
C MET A 89 1.04 0.46 5.19
N MET A 90 2.32 0.30 4.86
CA MET A 90 2.76 -0.35 3.63
C MET A 90 2.37 -1.83 3.61
N SER A 91 2.70 -2.56 4.68
CA SER A 91 2.27 -3.95 4.82
C SER A 91 0.96 -4.03 5.59
N GLN A 92 -0.10 -4.48 4.93
CA GLN A 92 -1.40 -4.74 5.56
C GLN A 92 -1.47 -6.13 6.23
N ASN A 93 -0.51 -7.00 5.91
CA ASN A 93 -0.41 -8.33 6.47
C ASN A 93 0.53 -8.33 7.69
N ASN A 94 0.30 -9.23 8.64
CA ASN A 94 1.18 -9.38 9.80
C ASN A 94 2.48 -10.14 9.46
N ILE A 95 3.27 -9.59 8.52
CA ILE A 95 4.54 -10.13 8.04
C ILE A 95 5.67 -9.27 8.61
N PRO A 96 6.78 -9.85 9.12
CA PRO A 96 7.93 -9.09 9.53
C PRO A 96 8.45 -8.20 8.40
N VAL A 97 8.76 -6.93 8.70
CA VAL A 97 9.09 -5.93 7.67
C VAL A 97 10.32 -6.29 6.81
N HIS A 98 11.25 -7.07 7.36
CA HIS A 98 12.45 -7.54 6.66
C HIS A 98 12.16 -8.71 5.71
N ASP A 99 11.07 -9.45 5.91
CA ASP A 99 10.62 -10.55 5.05
C ASP A 99 9.50 -10.11 4.08
N TYR A 100 8.96 -8.91 4.28
CA TYR A 100 7.89 -8.37 3.47
C TYR A 100 8.35 -8.12 2.03
N THR A 101 7.46 -8.38 1.08
CA THR A 101 7.63 -8.05 -0.34
C THR A 101 6.37 -7.33 -0.81
N PRO A 102 6.47 -6.09 -1.34
CA PRO A 102 5.32 -5.35 -1.85
C PRO A 102 4.57 -6.10 -2.95
N ALA A 103 3.25 -6.21 -2.82
CA ALA A 103 2.38 -6.61 -3.91
C ALA A 103 2.13 -5.44 -4.86
N LEU A 104 1.57 -5.73 -6.04
CA LEU A 104 1.25 -4.69 -7.02
C LEU A 104 0.30 -3.62 -6.45
N GLU A 105 -0.66 -4.05 -5.63
CA GLU A 105 -1.60 -3.16 -4.94
C GLU A 105 -0.89 -2.19 -3.98
N ASP A 106 0.11 -2.68 -3.24
CA ASP A 106 0.90 -1.83 -2.34
C ASP A 106 1.74 -0.80 -3.12
N ILE A 107 2.23 -1.18 -4.30
CA ILE A 107 2.97 -0.27 -5.19
C ILE A 107 2.05 0.84 -5.71
N VAL A 108 0.81 0.51 -6.08
CA VAL A 108 -0.19 1.50 -6.53
C VAL A 108 -0.50 2.47 -5.38
N ARG A 109 -0.84 1.94 -4.19
CA ARG A 109 -1.09 2.77 -3.00
C ARG A 109 0.10 3.67 -2.66
N LEU A 110 1.32 3.15 -2.78
CA LEU A 110 2.54 3.91 -2.55
C LEU A 110 2.74 5.04 -3.57
N GLY A 111 2.39 4.80 -4.84
CA GLY A 111 2.45 5.83 -5.89
C GLY A 111 1.41 6.95 -5.71
N ASP A 112 0.28 6.64 -5.08
CA ASP A 112 -0.78 7.63 -4.77
C ASP A 112 -0.54 8.40 -3.46
N ALA A 113 0.45 8.01 -2.65
CA ALA A 113 0.77 8.67 -1.39
C ALA A 113 1.48 10.01 -1.59
N ASP A 114 1.33 10.93 -0.63
CA ASP A 114 2.06 12.21 -0.65
C ASP A 114 3.46 12.09 -0.05
N LEU A 115 3.60 11.22 0.95
CA LEU A 115 4.84 11.01 1.70
C LEU A 115 4.99 9.55 2.12
N PHE A 116 6.19 9.00 1.95
CA PHE A 116 6.58 7.69 2.45
C PHE A 116 7.68 7.80 3.53
N LEU A 117 7.41 7.30 4.73
CA LEU A 117 8.37 7.27 5.83
C LEU A 117 8.70 5.84 6.20
N TYR A 118 9.99 5.50 6.22
CA TYR A 118 10.47 4.17 6.56
C TYR A 118 11.56 4.20 7.61
N HIS A 119 11.86 3.05 8.22
CA HIS A 119 12.85 2.97 9.28
C HIS A 119 14.24 3.31 8.75
N GLY A 120 14.67 2.63 7.68
CA GLY A 120 16.00 2.76 7.12
C GLY A 120 17.04 1.90 7.84
N LEU A 121 18.33 2.18 7.59
CA LEU A 121 19.47 1.35 8.02
C LEU A 121 19.38 -0.12 7.56
N GLY A 122 18.76 -0.35 6.40
CA GLY A 122 18.64 -1.69 5.81
C GLY A 122 17.57 -2.60 6.44
N LEU A 123 16.69 -2.07 7.31
CA LEU A 123 15.60 -2.87 7.89
C LEU A 123 14.60 -3.34 6.82
N GLU A 124 14.33 -2.50 5.81
CA GLU A 124 13.41 -2.78 4.72
C GLU A 124 14.16 -3.01 3.40
N PRO A 125 14.61 -4.25 3.09
CA PRO A 125 15.46 -4.52 1.93
C PRO A 125 14.78 -4.28 0.58
N TRP A 126 13.45 -4.17 0.56
CA TRP A 126 12.63 -3.97 -0.63
C TRP A 126 12.48 -2.49 -1.03
N VAL A 127 12.74 -1.54 -0.13
CA VAL A 127 12.41 -0.11 -0.33
C VAL A 127 13.12 0.47 -1.54
N ASP A 128 14.44 0.30 -1.66
CA ASP A 128 15.22 0.89 -2.74
C ASP A 128 14.73 0.40 -4.11
N SER A 129 14.57 -0.91 -4.27
CA SER A 129 14.06 -1.49 -5.52
C SER A 129 12.62 -1.07 -5.86
N THR A 130 11.79 -0.83 -4.84
CA THR A 130 10.40 -0.41 -5.01
C THR A 130 10.33 1.03 -5.48
N LEU A 131 11.08 1.93 -4.83
CA LEU A 131 11.16 3.35 -5.20
C LEU A 131 11.81 3.54 -6.57
N GLU A 132 12.87 2.77 -6.90
CA GLU A 132 13.46 2.75 -8.23
C GLU A 132 12.46 2.28 -9.30
N GLY A 133 11.63 1.28 -8.98
CA GLY A 133 10.60 0.77 -9.87
C GLY A 133 9.49 1.79 -10.17
N LEU A 134 9.15 2.65 -9.20
CA LEU A 134 8.19 3.75 -9.37
C LEU A 134 8.75 4.94 -10.15
N GLY A 135 10.06 5.19 -10.08
CA GLY A 135 10.71 6.25 -10.86
C GLY A 135 10.15 7.64 -10.55
N SER A 136 9.54 8.30 -11.55
CA SER A 136 8.93 9.63 -11.37
C SER A 136 7.66 9.61 -10.52
N ASP A 137 7.05 8.45 -10.36
CA ASP A 137 5.79 8.27 -9.66
C ASP A 137 6.04 7.92 -8.18
N ALA A 138 7.31 7.86 -7.76
CA ALA A 138 7.65 7.67 -6.35
C ALA A 138 7.25 8.93 -5.54
N PRO A 139 6.61 8.75 -4.37
CA PRO A 139 6.24 9.87 -3.51
C PRO A 139 7.49 10.53 -2.94
N ALA A 140 7.33 11.68 -2.28
CA ALA A 140 8.40 12.17 -1.41
C ALA A 140 8.68 11.10 -0.35
N TYR A 141 9.96 10.82 -0.04
CA TYR A 141 10.30 9.78 0.93
C TYR A 141 11.45 10.18 1.84
N ALA A 142 11.47 9.63 3.06
CA ALA A 142 12.56 9.78 4.00
C ALA A 142 12.68 8.60 4.97
N MET A 143 13.91 8.29 5.38
CA MET A 143 14.20 7.34 6.47
C MET A 143 14.22 8.06 7.82
N VAL A 144 13.64 7.46 8.86
CA VAL A 144 13.59 8.05 10.20
C VAL A 144 14.86 7.81 11.03
N HIS A 145 15.59 6.71 10.78
CA HIS A 145 16.90 6.50 11.36
C HIS A 145 17.97 6.91 10.38
N THR A 146 18.77 7.90 10.75
CA THR A 146 20.00 8.26 10.05
C THR A 146 21.20 7.82 10.88
N MET A 147 22.29 7.49 10.21
CA MET A 147 23.56 7.32 10.94
C MET A 147 23.95 8.65 11.59
N PRO A 148 24.63 8.62 12.76
CA PRO A 148 25.24 9.81 13.32
C PRO A 148 26.05 10.54 12.23
N THR A 149 25.87 11.86 12.15
CA THR A 149 26.28 12.67 11.01
C THR A 149 27.76 12.48 10.64
N GLY A 150 28.00 11.97 9.43
CA GLY A 150 29.32 11.90 8.80
C GLY A 150 29.91 10.50 8.68
N GLU A 151 29.36 9.52 9.39
CA GLU A 151 29.88 8.14 9.39
C GLU A 151 29.32 7.32 8.23
N ILE A 152 30.17 6.51 7.59
CA ILE A 152 29.73 5.45 6.67
C ILE A 152 29.44 4.16 7.47
N SER A 153 28.69 3.23 6.88
CA SER A 153 28.23 2.01 7.58
C SER A 153 29.35 1.22 8.23
N LEU A 154 30.50 1.11 7.55
CA LEU A 154 31.69 0.39 8.04
C LEU A 154 32.31 1.05 9.27
N ASP A 155 32.31 2.38 9.34
CA ASP A 155 32.89 3.11 10.47
C ASP A 155 31.99 2.97 11.71
N TYR A 156 30.67 2.97 11.51
CA TYR A 156 29.70 2.71 12.57
C TYR A 156 29.76 1.26 13.09
N GLU A 157 29.90 0.27 12.20
CA GLU A 157 30.10 -1.13 12.61
C GLU A 157 31.37 -1.28 13.46
N THR A 158 32.46 -0.64 13.06
CA THR A 158 33.73 -0.67 13.80
C THR A 158 33.58 -0.04 15.19
N MET A 159 32.90 1.11 15.28
CA MET A 159 32.58 1.74 16.56
C MET A 159 31.69 0.85 17.45
N LEU A 160 30.71 0.15 16.88
CA LEU A 160 29.84 -0.75 17.63
C LEU A 160 30.60 -1.95 18.16
N VAL A 161 31.48 -2.55 17.34
CA VAL A 161 32.34 -3.67 17.74
C VAL A 161 33.30 -3.22 18.84
N ASP A 162 33.92 -2.06 18.72
CA ASP A 162 34.81 -1.48 19.74
C ASP A 162 34.07 -1.27 21.07
N LYS A 163 32.91 -0.61 21.04
CA LYS A 163 32.07 -0.41 22.24
C LYS A 163 31.59 -1.73 22.86
N LEU A 164 31.26 -2.71 22.04
CA LEU A 164 30.84 -4.04 22.51
C LEU A 164 32.03 -4.76 23.17
N CYS A 165 33.21 -4.71 22.56
CA CYS A 165 34.44 -5.25 23.12
C CYS A 165 34.81 -4.56 24.44
N ASP A 166 34.69 -3.24 24.54
CA ASP A 166 34.86 -2.49 25.78
C ASP A 166 33.87 -2.95 26.86
N SER A 167 32.60 -3.09 26.51
CA SER A 167 31.57 -3.53 27.45
C SER A 167 31.80 -4.96 27.93
N LEU A 168 32.23 -5.86 27.05
CA LEU A 168 32.47 -7.28 27.36
C LEU A 168 33.81 -7.51 28.07
N SER A 169 34.81 -6.67 27.80
CA SER A 169 36.12 -6.72 28.47
C SER A 169 36.15 -5.94 29.78
N SER A 170 35.24 -5.00 29.98
CA SER A 170 35.03 -4.38 31.28
C SER A 170 34.59 -5.47 32.27
N PRO A 171 35.20 -5.54 33.47
CA PRO A 171 34.77 -6.49 34.46
C PRO A 171 33.32 -6.15 34.84
N SER A 172 32.40 -7.05 34.47
CA SER A 172 31.01 -7.00 34.96
C SER A 172 31.03 -6.84 36.47
N ALA A 173 30.12 -6.04 37.03
CA ALA A 173 30.00 -5.87 38.48
C ALA A 173 29.90 -7.22 39.22
N THR A 174 29.39 -8.26 38.56
CA THR A 174 29.35 -9.63 39.06
C THR A 174 30.74 -10.28 39.17
N VAL A 175 31.66 -9.96 38.25
CA VAL A 175 33.05 -10.46 38.26
C VAL A 175 33.89 -9.72 39.31
N ILE A 176 33.66 -8.42 39.51
CA ILE A 176 34.31 -7.66 40.59
C ILE A 176 33.94 -8.24 41.96
N HIS A 177 32.69 -8.66 42.16
CA HIS A 177 32.26 -9.24 43.44
C HIS A 177 32.89 -10.62 43.70
N MET A 178 33.02 -11.47 42.68
CA MET A 178 33.69 -12.78 42.82
C MET A 178 35.22 -12.67 42.99
N LEU A 179 35.86 -11.65 42.42
CA LEU A 179 37.29 -11.41 42.58
C LEU A 179 37.64 -10.76 43.92
N ALA A 180 36.73 -9.98 44.50
CA ALA A 180 36.92 -9.37 45.82
C ALA A 180 36.85 -10.41 46.95
N GLU A 181 36.01 -11.46 46.84
CA GLU A 181 35.95 -12.52 47.87
C GLU A 181 37.20 -13.41 47.89
N HIS A 182 37.91 -13.58 46.77
CA HIS A 182 39.11 -14.43 46.71
C HIS A 182 40.44 -13.71 46.98
N ALA A 183 40.43 -12.39 47.17
CA ALA A 183 41.65 -11.63 47.45
C ALA A 183 42.06 -11.65 48.93
N GLU A 184 41.20 -12.10 49.85
CA GLU A 184 41.52 -12.12 51.29
C GLU A 184 42.20 -13.42 51.78
N ASP A 185 42.30 -14.47 50.94
CA ASP A 185 42.83 -15.79 51.36
C ASP A 185 44.29 -16.06 50.94
N ALA A 186 45.04 -15.05 50.48
CA ALA A 186 46.36 -15.25 49.87
C ALA A 186 47.59 -14.82 50.73
N GLU A 187 47.44 -14.65 52.05
CA GLU A 187 48.58 -14.42 52.95
C GLU A 187 48.52 -15.30 54.21
N GLU A 188 48.75 -16.61 54.07
CA GLU A 188 49.40 -17.39 55.15
C GLU A 188 49.91 -18.73 54.62
N LEU A 189 51.14 -18.74 54.08
CA LEU A 189 51.91 -19.98 53.96
C LEU A 189 53.30 -19.74 54.57
N HIS A 190 53.30 -19.57 55.89
CA HIS A 190 54.50 -19.76 56.69
C HIS A 190 54.79 -21.25 56.80
N GLY A 191 56.00 -21.62 56.37
CA GLY A 191 56.51 -22.97 56.54
C GLY A 191 56.86 -23.26 57.99
N ASP A 192 56.78 -24.54 58.36
CA ASP A 192 57.56 -25.17 59.41
C ASP A 192 57.73 -26.67 59.07
N ASP A 193 58.99 -27.10 59.24
CA ASP A 193 59.59 -28.45 59.33
C ASP A 193 59.62 -29.41 58.12
#